data_AF-A0A6P7HNI3-F1
#
_entry.id   AF-A0A6P7HNI3-F1
#
_cell.length_a   1.000
_cell.length_b   1.000
_cell.length_c   1.000
_cell.angle_alpha   90.00
_cell.angle_beta   90.00
_cell.angle_gamma   90.00
#
_symmetry.space_group_name_H-M   'P 1'
#
loop_
_entity.id
_entity.type
_entity.pdbx_description
1 polymer ?
#
loop_
_entity_poly.entity_id
_entity_poly.type
_entity_poly.pdbx_seq_one_letter_code
_entity_poly.pdbx_strand_id
1 'polypeptide(L)'
;MKQRKMSGWTWCPLPLLLLLCDVQAQLENRVIFLPGAFQNVSVSQNETVQAVVSRIPTEVAFVTLQFHTQHRNATLSYTRVPGLGLSLTAVDSGLLSALQPGQTVLSLFLSSPNDDTVSGTGVILPYSSTDPVPGACNIESNLDIDPNVYIQYNLYETTIHFAPANLGYERGEAPLACDESTEANTRWRLQYDIYQYFLPENDLSESSLFSGIQAVADIQGMMETGRRLMTLLSTDRSLAVFNSIPGQGVIYSVIVRDPLLNTSASYVPVHTYACSFNSTLDGCQTLGKISTKVFFTITGLAGLFVCLFGHRFFKCGDLDVFRRSNVVFWVTFCCIVIVVPLFFVRWPREGNITTCGVVGAYAVILGVNSYIYTSLSYITLNILKRFLNNNFSSVFTDVPFQTIDYIMITVWVVLGVCGIVLQLYRERSRPFFPPSPYLMWLQERERRKTNVLDPSHHFPSLPNRVLARARQLTRRMEPAGEHTPLLL
;
A
#
# COMPACT_ATOMS: atom_id res chain seq x y z
N MET A 1 -53.73 24.02 -49.82
CA MET A 1 -53.35 22.69 -49.30
C MET A 1 -52.61 22.89 -47.97
N LYS A 2 -53.16 22.41 -46.83
CA LYS A 2 -52.62 22.46 -45.44
C LYS A 2 -51.59 23.56 -45.09
N GLN A 3 -52.06 24.74 -44.66
CA GLN A 3 -51.39 25.44 -43.56
C GLN A 3 -51.67 24.69 -42.25
N ARG A 4 -50.65 24.40 -41.43
CA ARG A 4 -50.81 23.69 -40.16
C ARG A 4 -50.72 24.70 -39.01
N LYS A 5 -51.75 24.73 -38.16
CA LYS A 5 -51.91 25.70 -37.07
C LYS A 5 -50.74 25.70 -36.10
N MET A 6 -50.33 26.89 -35.67
CA MET A 6 -49.68 27.08 -34.36
C MET A 6 -50.67 26.65 -33.27
N SER A 7 -50.25 25.77 -32.38
CA SER A 7 -50.98 25.46 -31.15
C SER A 7 -50.22 26.11 -30.00
N GLY A 8 -50.83 27.10 -29.35
CA GLY A 8 -50.28 27.63 -28.11
C GLY A 8 -50.37 26.56 -27.01
N TRP A 9 -49.37 26.54 -26.12
CA TRP A 9 -49.51 25.89 -24.82
C TRP A 9 -49.16 26.88 -23.73
N THR A 10 -50.10 27.02 -22.81
CA THR A 10 -50.15 28.00 -21.73
C THR A 10 -49.18 27.63 -20.62
N TRP A 11 -48.65 28.65 -19.95
CA TRP A 11 -47.74 28.48 -18.82
C TRP A 11 -48.51 27.95 -17.60
N CYS A 12 -48.10 26.80 -17.07
CA CYS A 12 -48.49 26.32 -15.75
C CYS A 12 -47.24 26.22 -14.86
N PRO A 13 -47.05 27.11 -13.88
CA PRO A 13 -46.02 26.93 -12.87
C PRO A 13 -46.52 25.89 -11.86
N LEU A 14 -46.10 24.63 -12.04
CA LEU A 14 -46.12 23.65 -10.95
C LEU A 14 -45.09 24.09 -9.91
N PRO A 15 -45.46 24.25 -8.63
CA PRO A 15 -44.48 24.55 -7.59
C PRO A 15 -43.56 23.35 -7.44
N LEU A 16 -42.25 23.59 -7.56
CA LEU A 16 -41.23 22.58 -7.31
C LEU A 16 -41.26 22.24 -5.82
N LEU A 17 -41.96 21.15 -5.46
CA LEU A 17 -41.94 20.62 -4.11
C LEU A 17 -40.56 19.99 -3.86
N LEU A 18 -39.61 20.85 -3.49
CA LEU A 18 -38.31 20.43 -2.98
C LEU A 18 -38.58 19.53 -1.76
N LEU A 19 -38.30 18.23 -1.91
CA LEU A 19 -38.03 17.40 -0.76
C LEU A 19 -36.79 17.98 -0.09
N LEU A 20 -37.01 18.73 0.99
CA LEU A 20 -36.02 18.91 2.03
C LEU A 20 -35.69 17.51 2.55
N CYS A 21 -34.55 16.95 2.15
CA CYS A 21 -33.95 15.88 2.95
C CYS A 21 -33.78 16.43 4.37
N ASP A 22 -34.22 15.66 5.36
CA ASP A 22 -34.10 16.00 6.77
C ASP A 22 -32.63 16.21 7.13
N VAL A 23 -32.20 17.47 7.16
CA VAL A 23 -31.04 17.88 7.95
C VAL A 23 -31.51 17.83 9.40
N GLN A 24 -31.46 16.65 10.01
CA GLN A 24 -31.79 16.46 11.42
C GLN A 24 -30.90 17.36 12.25
N ALA A 25 -31.49 18.45 12.74
CA ALA A 25 -30.76 19.50 13.43
C ALA A 25 -30.14 18.96 14.72
N GLN A 26 -28.85 19.19 14.88
CA GLN A 26 -28.19 19.16 16.19
C GLN A 26 -28.83 20.27 17.03
N LEU A 27 -29.83 19.92 17.83
CA LEU A 27 -30.38 20.77 18.87
C LEU A 27 -29.28 20.98 19.92
N GLU A 28 -29.24 22.13 20.60
CA GLU A 28 -28.15 22.51 21.51
C GLU A 28 -27.72 21.34 22.43
N ASN A 29 -26.52 20.80 22.16
CA ASN A 29 -25.91 19.66 22.84
C ASN A 29 -26.69 18.32 22.86
N ARG A 30 -27.58 18.08 21.88
CA ARG A 30 -28.28 16.80 21.70
C ARG A 30 -28.48 16.43 20.23
N VAL A 31 -28.14 15.18 19.90
CA VAL A 31 -28.31 14.57 18.57
C VAL A 31 -29.18 13.31 18.70
N ILE A 32 -30.05 13.06 17.72
CA ILE A 32 -30.96 11.90 17.71
C ILE A 32 -30.61 10.98 16.55
N PHE A 33 -30.07 9.82 16.88
CA PHE A 33 -29.76 8.76 15.93
C PHE A 33 -30.98 7.83 15.74
N LEU A 34 -31.12 7.37 14.50
CA LEU A 34 -31.98 6.25 14.13
C LEU A 34 -31.07 5.06 13.77
N PRO A 35 -31.45 3.81 14.09
CA PRO A 35 -30.66 2.63 13.70
C PRO A 35 -30.38 2.61 12.18
N GLY A 36 -29.13 2.33 11.81
CA GLY A 36 -28.65 2.31 10.42
C GLY A 36 -28.45 3.69 9.75
N ALA A 37 -28.86 4.79 10.39
CA ALA A 37 -28.71 6.12 9.82
C ALA A 37 -27.40 6.78 10.24
N PHE A 38 -26.63 7.26 9.26
CA PHE A 38 -25.43 8.06 9.49
C PHE A 38 -25.80 9.53 9.78
N GLN A 39 -25.11 10.14 10.74
CA GLN A 39 -25.21 11.57 11.02
C GLN A 39 -23.82 12.15 11.30
N ASN A 40 -23.55 13.31 10.70
CA ASN A 40 -22.36 14.09 11.01
C ASN A 40 -22.64 14.93 12.26
N VAL A 41 -21.70 14.90 13.21
CA VAL A 41 -21.81 15.60 14.49
C VAL A 41 -20.54 16.41 14.72
N SER A 42 -20.71 17.67 15.12
CA SER A 42 -19.64 18.54 15.57
C SER A 42 -19.73 18.73 17.08
N VAL A 43 -18.66 18.41 17.80
CA VAL A 43 -18.51 18.59 19.24
C VAL A 43 -17.59 19.79 19.48
N SER A 44 -18.11 20.83 20.13
CA SER A 44 -17.33 22.04 20.47
C SER A 44 -16.33 21.77 21.60
N GLN A 45 -15.36 22.67 21.77
CA GLN A 45 -14.43 22.62 22.91
C GLN A 45 -15.20 22.58 24.24
N ASN A 46 -14.81 21.69 25.17
CA ASN A 46 -15.42 21.53 26.50
C ASN A 46 -16.95 21.28 26.53
N GLU A 47 -17.59 20.97 25.41
CA GLU A 47 -19.00 20.59 25.35
C GLU A 47 -19.15 19.05 25.36
N THR A 48 -20.30 18.60 25.86
CA THR A 48 -20.70 17.18 25.84
C THR A 48 -22.01 17.05 25.07
N VAL A 49 -21.96 16.41 23.92
CA VAL A 49 -23.14 16.19 23.06
C VAL A 49 -23.78 14.86 23.46
N GLN A 50 -25.07 14.91 23.80
CA GLN A 50 -25.83 13.70 24.10
C GLN A 50 -26.31 13.03 22.81
N ALA A 51 -25.76 11.86 22.50
CA ALA A 51 -26.20 10.99 21.42
C ALA A 51 -27.36 10.13 21.92
N VAL A 52 -28.58 10.40 21.45
CA VAL A 52 -29.79 9.64 21.82
C VAL A 52 -30.20 8.70 20.71
N VAL A 53 -30.11 7.40 20.96
CA VAL A 53 -30.67 6.36 20.10
C VAL A 53 -32.15 6.27 20.36
N SER A 54 -32.97 6.34 19.30
CA SER A 54 -34.42 6.32 19.41
C SER A 54 -35.06 5.22 18.55
N ARG A 55 -36.26 4.78 18.96
CA ARG A 55 -37.07 3.77 18.25
C ARG A 55 -36.35 2.42 18.09
N ILE A 56 -35.61 1.99 19.12
CA ILE A 56 -34.93 0.70 19.09
C ILE A 56 -35.98 -0.42 19.04
N PRO A 57 -35.99 -1.29 17.99
CA PRO A 57 -36.95 -2.39 17.88
C PRO A 57 -36.76 -3.44 18.98
N THR A 58 -37.80 -4.21 19.27
CA THR A 58 -37.82 -5.20 20.37
C THR A 58 -36.86 -6.38 20.17
N GLU A 59 -36.66 -6.78 18.92
CA GLU A 59 -35.84 -7.88 18.44
C GLU A 59 -34.32 -7.61 18.52
N VAL A 60 -33.93 -6.35 18.72
CA VAL A 60 -32.54 -5.96 18.94
C VAL A 60 -32.17 -6.26 20.39
N ALA A 61 -31.12 -7.03 20.64
CA ALA A 61 -30.62 -7.32 22.00
C ALA A 61 -29.54 -6.34 22.46
N PHE A 62 -28.69 -5.87 21.54
CA PHE A 62 -27.65 -4.88 21.80
C PHE A 62 -27.47 -3.92 20.62
N VAL A 63 -26.93 -2.73 20.91
CA VAL A 63 -26.59 -1.72 19.90
C VAL A 63 -25.14 -1.28 20.05
N THR A 64 -24.46 -1.10 18.93
CA THR A 64 -23.14 -0.47 18.88
C THR A 64 -23.29 0.94 18.31
N LEU A 65 -22.95 1.96 19.10
CA LEU A 65 -22.70 3.30 18.57
C LEU A 65 -21.26 3.38 18.10
N GLN A 66 -21.07 3.76 16.84
CA GLN A 66 -19.78 4.07 16.26
C GLN A 66 -19.67 5.57 16.03
N PHE A 67 -18.49 6.16 16.25
CA PHE A 67 -18.18 7.54 15.95
C PHE A 67 -16.74 7.64 15.41
N HIS A 68 -16.63 8.23 14.23
CA HIS A 68 -15.41 8.26 13.42
C HIS A 68 -15.04 9.70 13.06
N THR A 69 -13.79 10.06 13.30
CA THR A 69 -13.17 11.32 12.89
C THR A 69 -12.01 11.02 11.92
N GLN A 70 -11.36 12.02 11.34
CA GLN A 70 -10.20 11.76 10.46
C GLN A 70 -8.87 11.65 11.21
N HIS A 71 -8.62 12.52 12.19
CA HIS A 71 -7.31 12.61 12.84
C HIS A 71 -7.34 13.20 14.25
N ARG A 72 -8.52 13.58 14.76
CA ARG A 72 -8.71 14.20 16.08
C ARG A 72 -9.44 13.21 16.98
N ASN A 73 -8.82 12.78 18.07
CA ASN A 73 -9.48 11.86 19.00
C ASN A 73 -10.79 12.47 19.51
N ALA A 74 -11.86 11.70 19.49
CA ALA A 74 -13.09 11.97 20.21
C ALA A 74 -13.19 11.02 21.41
N THR A 75 -13.89 11.44 22.47
CA THR A 75 -14.25 10.55 23.58
C THR A 75 -15.71 10.18 23.48
N LEU A 76 -15.99 8.88 23.42
CA LEU A 76 -17.33 8.31 23.52
C LEU A 76 -17.49 7.64 24.89
N SER A 77 -18.61 7.88 25.57
CA SER A 77 -18.84 7.47 26.96
C SER A 77 -20.29 7.07 27.25
N TYR A 78 -20.49 6.12 28.16
CA TYR A 78 -21.83 5.80 28.72
C TYR A 78 -22.35 6.89 29.65
N THR A 79 -21.47 7.69 30.25
CA THR A 79 -21.79 8.74 31.22
C THR A 79 -21.34 10.12 30.74
N ARG A 80 -22.07 11.18 31.14
CA ARG A 80 -21.74 12.58 30.76
C ARG A 80 -20.31 12.99 31.14
N VAL A 81 -19.83 12.51 32.29
CA VAL A 81 -18.42 12.63 32.67
C VAL A 81 -17.74 11.32 32.29
N PRO A 82 -16.69 11.32 31.45
CA PRO A 82 -15.95 10.10 31.10
C PRO A 82 -15.35 9.43 32.33
N GLY A 83 -15.74 8.18 32.58
CA GLY A 83 -15.20 7.33 33.66
C GLY A 83 -14.25 6.27 33.12
N LEU A 84 -13.32 5.79 33.97
CA LEU A 84 -12.48 4.63 33.65
C LEU A 84 -13.37 3.40 33.39
N GLY A 85 -13.14 2.71 32.28
CA GLY A 85 -13.97 1.60 31.80
C GLY A 85 -15.37 1.95 31.31
N LEU A 86 -15.78 3.21 31.43
CA LEU A 86 -17.06 3.72 30.91
C LEU A 86 -16.91 4.61 29.68
N SER A 87 -15.69 4.75 29.16
CA SER A 87 -15.38 5.63 28.03
C SER A 87 -14.15 5.15 27.24
N LEU A 88 -14.13 5.51 25.95
CA LEU A 88 -13.01 5.30 25.03
C LEU A 88 -12.68 6.61 24.32
N THR A 89 -11.39 6.91 24.19
CA THR A 89 -10.88 8.10 23.49
C THR A 89 -10.02 7.65 22.30
N ALA A 90 -10.54 7.81 21.09
CA ALA A 90 -9.88 7.36 19.85
C ALA A 90 -10.35 8.17 18.63
N VAL A 91 -9.71 7.97 17.47
CA VAL A 91 -10.11 8.57 16.18
C VAL A 91 -11.33 7.84 15.62
N ASP A 92 -11.27 6.51 15.60
CA ASP A 92 -12.40 5.60 15.42
C ASP A 92 -12.77 5.02 16.80
N SER A 93 -14.02 5.18 17.22
CA SER A 93 -14.46 4.76 18.55
C SER A 93 -15.87 4.17 18.50
N GLY A 94 -16.14 3.17 19.32
CA GLY A 94 -17.49 2.67 19.51
C GLY A 94 -17.70 2.01 20.86
N LEU A 95 -18.95 2.05 21.32
CA LEU A 95 -19.42 1.45 22.56
C LEU A 95 -20.63 0.55 22.28
N LEU A 96 -20.65 -0.61 22.92
CA LEU A 96 -21.70 -1.62 22.80
C LEU A 96 -22.57 -1.60 24.05
N SER A 97 -23.86 -1.34 23.88
CA SER A 97 -24.84 -1.34 24.98
C SER A 97 -25.81 -2.51 24.83
N ALA A 98 -25.74 -3.45 25.76
CA ALA A 98 -26.78 -4.46 25.95
C ALA A 98 -28.08 -3.80 26.45
N LEU A 99 -29.21 -4.20 25.89
CA LEU A 99 -30.50 -3.56 26.13
C LEU A 99 -31.29 -4.30 27.21
N GLN A 100 -32.01 -3.54 28.01
CA GLN A 100 -32.97 -4.08 28.97
C GLN A 100 -34.31 -4.44 28.29
N PRO A 101 -35.11 -5.35 28.88
CA PRO A 101 -36.45 -5.66 28.39
C PRO A 101 -37.32 -4.39 28.27
N GLY A 102 -37.94 -4.19 27.10
CA GLY A 102 -38.77 -3.01 26.82
C GLY A 102 -38.00 -1.70 26.59
N GLN A 103 -36.67 -1.68 26.63
CA GLN A 103 -35.88 -0.48 26.35
C GLN A 103 -35.93 -0.10 24.86
N THR A 104 -36.51 1.07 24.56
CA THR A 104 -36.67 1.62 23.20
C THR A 104 -35.82 2.86 22.92
N VAL A 105 -35.11 3.35 23.94
CA VAL A 105 -34.26 4.55 23.92
C VAL A 105 -32.98 4.28 24.71
N LEU A 106 -31.86 4.79 24.22
CA LEU A 106 -30.55 4.78 24.89
C LEU A 106 -29.91 6.15 24.75
N SER A 107 -29.12 6.58 25.74
CA SER A 107 -28.31 7.79 25.66
C SER A 107 -26.84 7.51 25.95
N LEU A 108 -25.99 8.03 25.08
CA LEU A 108 -24.53 7.99 25.14
C LEU A 108 -24.02 9.43 25.03
N PHE A 109 -22.75 9.67 25.33
CA PHE A 109 -22.17 11.01 25.37
C PHE A 109 -20.89 11.08 24.53
N LEU A 110 -20.82 12.10 23.66
CA LEU A 110 -19.66 12.45 22.86
C LEU A 110 -19.03 13.72 23.45
N SER A 111 -17.72 13.72 23.67
CA SER A 111 -16.98 14.89 24.17
C SER A 111 -15.63 15.02 23.47
N SER A 112 -15.14 16.25 23.31
CA SER A 112 -13.75 16.46 22.89
C SER A 112 -12.80 16.26 24.08
N PRO A 113 -11.74 15.45 23.97
CA PRO A 113 -10.75 15.25 25.03
C PRO A 113 -9.76 16.42 25.19
N ASN A 114 -9.68 17.30 24.18
CA ASN A 114 -8.76 18.45 24.12
C ASN A 114 -9.58 19.74 23.97
N ASP A 115 -8.97 20.92 24.15
CA ASP A 115 -9.56 22.25 23.89
C ASP A 115 -9.76 22.55 22.37
N ASP A 116 -10.03 21.50 21.59
CA ASP A 116 -10.15 21.50 20.14
C ASP A 116 -11.57 21.10 19.75
N THR A 117 -12.14 21.72 18.72
CA THR A 117 -13.41 21.25 18.13
C THR A 117 -13.18 19.96 17.34
N VAL A 118 -14.12 19.02 17.43
CA VAL A 118 -14.01 17.70 16.77
C VAL A 118 -15.27 17.45 15.96
N SER A 119 -15.10 17.23 14.66
CA SER A 119 -16.16 16.84 13.75
C SER A 119 -15.95 15.40 13.29
N GLY A 120 -17.04 14.66 13.19
CA GLY A 120 -17.01 13.26 12.77
C GLY A 120 -18.37 12.77 12.28
N THR A 121 -18.43 11.53 11.84
CA THR A 121 -19.66 10.84 11.45
C THR A 121 -19.95 9.70 12.42
N GLY A 122 -21.20 9.53 12.80
CA GLY A 122 -21.65 8.48 13.71
C GLY A 122 -22.78 7.65 13.12
N VAL A 123 -22.87 6.39 13.55
CA VAL A 123 -23.92 5.43 13.15
C VAL A 123 -24.26 4.49 14.32
N ILE A 124 -25.53 4.09 14.38
CA ILE A 124 -26.01 3.04 15.30
C ILE A 124 -26.22 1.75 14.52
N LEU A 125 -25.51 0.69 14.89
CA LEU A 125 -25.75 -0.65 14.36
C LEU A 125 -26.50 -1.49 15.40
N PRO A 126 -27.73 -1.96 15.08
CA PRO A 126 -28.49 -2.88 15.94
C PRO A 126 -28.14 -4.35 15.65
N TYR A 127 -28.12 -5.17 16.71
CA TYR A 127 -27.87 -6.61 16.62
C TYR A 127 -28.91 -7.41 17.44
N SER A 128 -29.25 -8.61 16.97
CA SER A 128 -30.20 -9.54 17.61
C SER A 128 -29.58 -10.33 18.76
N SER A 129 -30.39 -11.04 19.55
CA SER A 129 -29.91 -11.93 20.61
C SER A 129 -29.11 -13.13 20.11
N THR A 130 -29.27 -13.49 18.83
CA THR A 130 -28.54 -14.58 18.17
C THR A 130 -27.23 -14.13 17.49
N ASP A 131 -26.98 -12.82 17.39
CA ASP A 131 -25.74 -12.32 16.81
C ASP A 131 -24.60 -12.39 17.84
N PRO A 132 -23.39 -12.82 17.44
CA PRO A 132 -22.23 -12.83 18.34
C PRO A 132 -21.90 -11.41 18.82
N VAL A 133 -21.42 -11.27 20.06
CA VAL A 133 -21.15 -9.97 20.68
C VAL A 133 -19.67 -9.61 20.51
N PRO A 134 -19.31 -8.62 19.66
CA PRO A 134 -17.92 -8.23 19.42
C PRO A 134 -17.23 -7.77 20.70
N GLY A 135 -16.05 -8.31 20.98
CA GLY A 135 -15.20 -7.86 22.09
C GLY A 135 -15.72 -8.12 23.50
N ALA A 136 -16.76 -8.95 23.66
CA ALA A 136 -17.34 -9.27 24.96
C ALA A 136 -16.48 -10.20 25.85
N CYS A 137 -15.32 -10.65 25.34
CA CYS A 137 -14.32 -11.40 26.10
C CYS A 137 -13.01 -10.62 26.19
N ASN A 138 -13.10 -9.34 26.59
CA ASN A 138 -11.96 -8.48 26.78
C ASN A 138 -11.30 -8.71 28.15
N ILE A 139 -9.96 -8.72 28.16
CA ILE A 139 -9.11 -8.82 29.36
C ILE A 139 -7.96 -7.79 29.31
N GLU A 140 -7.75 -7.13 28.15
CA GLU A 140 -6.57 -6.29 27.89
C GLU A 140 -6.87 -4.78 27.98
N SER A 141 -8.09 -4.37 27.61
CA SER A 141 -8.51 -2.97 27.60
C SER A 141 -9.38 -2.59 28.81
N ASN A 142 -9.62 -1.30 29.02
CA ASN A 142 -10.41 -0.81 30.15
C ASN A 142 -11.92 -1.05 30.01
N LEU A 143 -12.46 -1.24 28.79
CA LEU A 143 -13.90 -1.44 28.57
C LEU A 143 -14.29 -2.89 28.87
N ASP A 144 -15.37 -3.12 29.63
CA ASP A 144 -15.87 -4.48 29.90
C ASP A 144 -16.22 -5.26 28.60
N ILE A 145 -16.80 -4.56 27.62
CA ILE A 145 -17.04 -5.04 26.25
C ILE A 145 -16.38 -4.06 25.29
N ASP A 146 -15.40 -4.52 24.52
CA ASP A 146 -14.60 -3.68 23.64
C ASP A 146 -14.76 -4.06 22.16
N PRO A 147 -15.79 -3.53 21.46
CA PRO A 147 -16.07 -3.87 20.07
C PRO A 147 -15.07 -3.26 19.07
N ASN A 148 -13.98 -2.63 19.52
CA ASN A 148 -13.10 -1.82 18.69
C ASN A 148 -11.94 -2.65 18.09
N VAL A 149 -11.59 -2.34 16.84
CA VAL A 149 -10.34 -2.80 16.23
C VAL A 149 -9.28 -1.73 16.47
N TYR A 150 -8.17 -2.11 17.11
CA TYR A 150 -7.05 -1.22 17.38
C TYR A 150 -5.97 -1.39 16.32
N ILE A 151 -5.48 -0.26 15.79
CA ILE A 151 -4.46 -0.22 14.75
C ILE A 151 -3.14 0.36 15.27
N GLN A 152 -2.04 -0.29 14.89
CA GLN A 152 -0.69 0.20 15.08
C GLN A 152 0.04 0.09 13.74
N TYR A 153 0.85 1.07 13.37
CA TYR A 153 1.59 1.02 12.11
C TYR A 153 3.01 1.54 12.27
N ASN A 154 3.90 1.03 11.43
CA ASN A 154 5.25 1.56 11.22
C ASN A 154 5.50 1.69 9.70
N LEU A 155 6.72 2.05 9.28
CA LEU A 155 7.08 2.24 7.86
C LEU A 155 6.93 0.97 6.99
N TYR A 156 6.89 -0.20 7.61
CA TYR A 156 6.87 -1.51 6.94
C TYR A 156 5.50 -2.18 7.05
N GLU A 157 4.92 -2.23 8.24
CA GLU A 157 3.73 -3.02 8.55
C GLU A 157 2.68 -2.26 9.37
N THR A 158 1.42 -2.61 9.11
CA THR A 158 0.22 -2.19 9.83
C THR A 158 -0.34 -3.41 10.54
N THR A 159 -0.39 -3.39 11.87
CA THR A 159 -0.93 -4.45 12.70
C THR A 159 -2.29 -4.01 13.24
N ILE A 160 -3.31 -4.84 13.05
CA ILE A 160 -4.59 -4.70 13.75
C ILE A 160 -4.70 -5.75 14.85
N HIS A 161 -5.38 -5.41 15.95
CA HIS A 161 -5.75 -6.33 17.01
C HIS A 161 -7.13 -5.96 17.58
N PHE A 162 -7.83 -6.94 18.17
CA PHE A 162 -9.19 -6.77 18.69
C PHE A 162 -9.47 -7.75 19.83
N ALA A 163 -10.37 -7.38 20.74
CA ALA A 163 -10.79 -8.27 21.82
C ALA A 163 -11.65 -9.44 21.27
N PRO A 164 -11.51 -10.68 21.77
CA PRO A 164 -12.34 -11.81 21.33
C PRO A 164 -13.85 -11.57 21.59
N ALA A 165 -14.68 -12.12 20.71
CA ALA A 165 -16.13 -12.07 20.82
C ALA A 165 -16.68 -13.17 21.74
N ASN A 166 -17.93 -12.98 22.16
CA ASN A 166 -18.73 -14.00 22.86
C ASN A 166 -19.99 -14.35 22.05
N LEU A 167 -20.73 -15.36 22.48
CA LEU A 167 -22.05 -15.68 21.92
C LEU A 167 -23.08 -14.60 22.30
N GLY A 168 -24.10 -14.44 21.46
CA GLY A 168 -25.26 -13.59 21.73
C GLY A 168 -26.10 -14.11 22.91
N TYR A 169 -26.85 -13.20 23.53
CA TYR A 169 -27.74 -13.49 24.67
C TYR A 169 -28.98 -12.57 24.64
N GLU A 170 -30.02 -12.95 25.37
CA GLU A 170 -31.29 -12.22 25.41
C GLU A 170 -31.23 -10.93 26.24
N ARG A 171 -32.19 -10.02 26.01
CA ARG A 171 -32.27 -8.74 26.73
C ARG A 171 -32.35 -8.92 28.24
N GLY A 172 -31.43 -8.30 28.96
CA GLY A 172 -31.36 -8.34 30.42
C GLY A 172 -30.84 -9.66 31.01
N GLU A 173 -30.47 -10.65 30.18
CA GLU A 173 -29.72 -11.81 30.65
C GLU A 173 -28.24 -11.46 30.86
N ALA A 174 -27.55 -12.27 31.67
CA ALA A 174 -26.11 -12.16 31.87
C ALA A 174 -25.37 -12.89 30.73
N PRO A 175 -24.24 -12.34 30.23
CA PRO A 175 -23.42 -13.02 29.24
C PRO A 175 -22.83 -14.33 29.78
N LEU A 176 -22.63 -15.30 28.88
CA LEU A 176 -21.93 -16.55 29.19
C LEU A 176 -20.46 -16.29 29.54
N ALA A 177 -19.86 -17.14 30.39
CA ALA A 177 -18.44 -17.04 30.72
C ALA A 177 -17.56 -17.39 29.51
N CYS A 178 -16.50 -16.60 29.28
CA CYS A 178 -15.71 -16.66 28.05
C CYS A 178 -14.86 -17.91 27.87
N ASP A 179 -14.34 -18.50 28.97
CA ASP A 179 -13.31 -19.56 28.90
C ASP A 179 -13.55 -20.72 29.88
N GLU A 180 -14.81 -21.08 30.13
CA GLU A 180 -15.15 -22.28 30.94
C GLU A 180 -14.83 -23.59 30.22
N SER A 181 -15.04 -23.66 28.90
CA SER A 181 -14.66 -24.82 28.08
C SER A 181 -14.37 -24.42 26.63
N THR A 182 -13.68 -25.29 25.89
CA THR A 182 -13.40 -25.14 24.45
C THR A 182 -14.39 -25.93 23.57
N GLU A 183 -15.55 -26.30 24.13
CA GLU A 183 -16.56 -27.10 23.43
C GLU A 183 -17.30 -26.28 22.36
N ALA A 184 -17.93 -26.98 21.40
CA ALA A 184 -18.67 -26.37 20.28
C ALA A 184 -19.90 -25.52 20.70
N ASN A 185 -20.29 -25.54 21.97
CA ASN A 185 -21.36 -24.71 22.53
C ASN A 185 -20.88 -23.37 23.10
N THR A 186 -19.58 -23.07 23.04
CA THR A 186 -18.95 -21.85 23.58
C THR A 186 -18.44 -20.93 22.48
N ARG A 187 -17.89 -19.75 22.85
CA ARG A 187 -17.26 -18.78 21.92
C ARG A 187 -16.17 -19.38 21.02
N TRP A 188 -15.62 -20.53 21.37
CA TRP A 188 -14.54 -21.18 20.61
C TRP A 188 -14.99 -21.67 19.22
N ARG A 189 -16.30 -21.71 18.93
CA ARG A 189 -16.84 -21.96 17.59
C ARG A 189 -16.77 -20.76 16.63
N LEU A 190 -16.61 -19.54 17.16
CA LEU A 190 -16.69 -18.31 16.36
C LEU A 190 -15.51 -18.19 15.40
N GLN A 191 -15.77 -17.55 14.25
CA GLN A 191 -14.78 -17.28 13.21
C GLN A 191 -14.74 -15.77 12.93
N TYR A 192 -13.54 -15.22 12.71
CA TYR A 192 -13.33 -13.79 12.48
C TYR A 192 -12.83 -13.59 11.05
N ASP A 193 -13.71 -13.11 10.17
CA ASP A 193 -13.32 -12.73 8.81
C ASP A 193 -12.77 -11.31 8.82
N ILE A 194 -11.53 -11.15 8.39
CA ILE A 194 -10.86 -9.85 8.34
C ILE A 194 -10.97 -9.29 6.92
N TYR A 195 -11.49 -8.08 6.83
CA TYR A 195 -11.71 -7.34 5.60
C TYR A 195 -10.84 -6.10 5.53
N GLN A 196 -10.55 -5.70 4.29
CA GLN A 196 -9.84 -4.48 3.94
C GLN A 196 -10.58 -3.74 2.83
N TYR A 197 -10.75 -2.43 3.00
CA TYR A 197 -11.28 -1.53 1.99
C TYR A 197 -10.27 -0.41 1.74
N PHE A 198 -9.96 -0.14 0.47
CA PHE A 198 -9.04 0.94 0.08
C PHE A 198 -9.85 2.18 -0.26
N LEU A 199 -9.50 3.31 0.37
CA LEU A 199 -10.00 4.62 -0.05
C LEU A 199 -9.40 5.02 -1.41
N PRO A 200 -10.01 5.95 -2.16
CA PRO A 200 -9.44 6.50 -3.38
C PRO A 200 -7.97 6.95 -3.20
N GLU A 201 -7.09 6.55 -4.12
CA GLU A 201 -5.67 6.93 -4.05
C GLU A 201 -5.52 8.45 -4.18
N ASN A 202 -4.55 9.03 -3.45
CA ASN A 202 -4.27 10.47 -3.43
C ASN A 202 -5.43 11.36 -2.90
N ASP A 203 -6.50 10.80 -2.35
CA ASP A 203 -7.56 11.55 -1.65
C ASP A 203 -7.46 11.37 -0.13
N LEU A 204 -7.02 12.43 0.55
CA LEU A 204 -6.93 12.52 2.01
C LEU A 204 -8.03 13.44 2.59
N SER A 205 -9.19 13.56 1.92
CA SER A 205 -10.33 14.35 2.42
C SER A 205 -11.18 13.59 3.45
N GLU A 206 -11.77 14.34 4.38
CA GLU A 206 -12.75 13.80 5.34
C GLU A 206 -13.97 13.20 4.63
N SER A 207 -14.41 13.79 3.52
CA SER A 207 -15.50 13.27 2.69
C SER A 207 -15.21 11.89 2.09
N SER A 208 -13.97 11.67 1.63
CA SER A 208 -13.53 10.36 1.12
C SER A 208 -13.57 9.31 2.24
N LEU A 209 -13.04 9.65 3.42
CA LEU A 209 -13.07 8.78 4.58
C LEU A 209 -14.51 8.44 5.02
N PHE A 210 -15.36 9.44 5.24
CA PHE A 210 -16.71 9.21 5.76
C PHE A 210 -17.60 8.46 4.76
N SER A 211 -17.44 8.70 3.46
CA SER A 211 -18.13 7.91 2.43
C SER A 211 -17.63 6.45 2.37
N GLY A 212 -16.32 6.23 2.57
CA GLY A 212 -15.74 4.90 2.75
C GLY A 212 -16.28 4.18 3.99
N ILE A 213 -16.27 4.84 5.15
CA ILE A 213 -16.84 4.29 6.41
C ILE A 213 -18.32 3.96 6.23
N GLN A 214 -19.09 4.83 5.58
CA GLN A 214 -20.50 4.58 5.29
C GLN A 214 -20.74 3.33 4.42
N ALA A 215 -19.84 3.06 3.47
CA ALA A 215 -19.90 1.86 2.64
C ALA A 215 -19.51 0.56 3.37
N VAL A 216 -18.85 0.65 4.53
CA VAL A 216 -18.18 -0.50 5.19
C VAL A 216 -18.47 -0.66 6.69
N ALA A 217 -19.35 0.15 7.29
CA ALA A 217 -19.70 -0.01 8.71
C ALA A 217 -20.55 -1.26 8.98
N ASP A 218 -21.53 -1.53 8.10
CA ASP A 218 -22.41 -2.69 8.17
C ASP A 218 -21.86 -3.89 7.37
N ILE A 219 -22.27 -5.07 7.81
CA ILE A 219 -21.88 -6.38 7.28
C ILE A 219 -22.23 -6.51 5.80
N GLN A 220 -23.41 -6.00 5.37
CA GLN A 220 -23.81 -6.07 3.96
C GLN A 220 -22.89 -5.23 3.07
N GLY A 221 -22.68 -3.95 3.42
CA GLY A 221 -21.78 -3.05 2.70
C GLY A 221 -20.34 -3.57 2.65
N MET A 222 -19.84 -4.15 3.75
CA MET A 222 -18.54 -4.80 3.80
C MET A 222 -18.43 -6.00 2.85
N MET A 223 -19.46 -6.85 2.77
CA MET A 223 -19.44 -8.02 1.89
C MET A 223 -19.55 -7.66 0.41
N GLU A 224 -20.15 -6.51 0.09
CA GLU A 224 -20.26 -6.00 -1.29
C GLU A 224 -19.02 -5.23 -1.76
N THR A 225 -18.43 -4.39 -0.91
CA THR A 225 -17.35 -3.45 -1.29
C THR A 225 -15.98 -3.81 -0.75
N GLY A 226 -15.92 -4.48 0.40
CA GLY A 226 -14.70 -4.87 1.09
C GLY A 226 -14.10 -6.16 0.56
N ARG A 227 -12.77 -6.27 0.62
CA ARG A 227 -12.05 -7.50 0.26
C ARG A 227 -11.76 -8.31 1.53
N ARG A 228 -12.32 -9.52 1.63
CA ARG A 228 -11.90 -10.47 2.67
C ARG A 228 -10.47 -10.93 2.41
N LEU A 229 -9.61 -10.78 3.42
CA LEU A 229 -8.18 -11.13 3.34
C LEU A 229 -7.90 -12.51 3.93
N MET A 230 -8.47 -12.80 5.10
CA MET A 230 -8.28 -14.05 5.84
C MET A 230 -9.43 -14.30 6.81
N THR A 231 -9.51 -15.51 7.34
CA THR A 231 -10.38 -15.89 8.46
C THR A 231 -9.50 -16.41 9.58
N LEU A 232 -9.67 -15.88 10.79
CA LEU A 232 -9.06 -16.40 12.01
C LEU A 232 -10.06 -17.25 12.79
N LEU A 233 -9.58 -18.30 13.45
CA LEU A 233 -10.35 -19.09 14.41
C LEU A 233 -10.22 -18.48 15.81
N SER A 234 -11.17 -18.77 16.72
CA SER A 234 -11.02 -18.39 18.14
C SER A 234 -9.78 -18.95 18.84
N THR A 235 -9.09 -19.95 18.26
CA THR A 235 -7.79 -20.47 18.71
C THR A 235 -6.58 -19.67 18.24
N ASP A 236 -6.74 -18.86 17.20
CA ASP A 236 -5.69 -17.99 16.71
C ASP A 236 -5.61 -16.73 17.57
N ARG A 237 -4.47 -16.02 17.52
CA ARG A 237 -4.40 -14.68 18.13
C ARG A 237 -5.28 -13.74 17.32
N SER A 238 -6.07 -12.90 17.98
CA SER A 238 -6.91 -11.85 17.38
C SER A 238 -6.09 -10.67 16.87
N LEU A 239 -5.09 -10.96 16.02
CA LEU A 239 -4.10 -10.04 15.49
C LEU A 239 -3.80 -10.40 14.02
N ALA A 240 -3.75 -9.39 13.15
CA ALA A 240 -3.35 -9.56 11.76
C ALA A 240 -2.39 -8.44 11.31
N VAL A 241 -1.50 -8.76 10.37
CA VAL A 241 -0.40 -7.87 9.93
C VAL A 241 -0.44 -7.68 8.41
N PHE A 242 -0.43 -6.41 8.00
CA PHE A 242 -0.56 -5.94 6.62
C PHE A 242 0.61 -5.04 6.25
N ASN A 243 0.79 -4.76 4.96
CA ASN A 243 1.81 -3.84 4.47
C ASN A 243 1.38 -2.40 4.75
N SER A 244 2.24 -1.60 5.39
CA SER A 244 1.99 -0.15 5.53
C SER A 244 2.13 0.54 4.17
N ILE A 245 1.15 1.35 3.79
CA ILE A 245 1.16 2.07 2.50
C ILE A 245 1.02 3.58 2.81
N PRO A 246 2.12 4.30 3.10
CA PRO A 246 2.06 5.68 3.56
C PRO A 246 1.39 6.61 2.54
N GLY A 247 0.37 7.34 2.99
CA GLY A 247 -0.45 8.22 2.16
C GLY A 247 -1.61 7.52 1.43
N GLN A 248 -1.77 6.21 1.57
CA GLN A 248 -2.93 5.47 1.06
C GLN A 248 -3.92 5.23 2.20
N GLY A 249 -5.15 5.72 2.04
CA GLY A 249 -6.22 5.45 2.98
C GLY A 249 -6.69 4.00 2.91
N VAL A 250 -6.76 3.34 4.06
CA VAL A 250 -7.23 1.95 4.21
C VAL A 250 -8.12 1.86 5.44
N ILE A 251 -9.29 1.23 5.29
CA ILE A 251 -10.17 0.84 6.38
C ILE A 251 -10.05 -0.66 6.58
N TYR A 252 -9.79 -1.08 7.81
CA TYR A 252 -9.81 -2.47 8.25
C TYR A 252 -11.05 -2.72 9.09
N SER A 253 -11.65 -3.90 8.92
CA SER A 253 -12.78 -4.33 9.72
C SER A 253 -12.73 -5.83 9.96
N VAL A 254 -13.43 -6.25 11.00
CA VAL A 254 -13.51 -7.65 11.43
C VAL A 254 -14.99 -7.99 11.58
N ILE A 255 -15.44 -9.02 10.87
CA ILE A 255 -16.79 -9.57 11.02
C ILE A 255 -16.66 -10.90 11.75
N VAL A 256 -17.23 -10.99 12.94
CA VAL A 256 -17.36 -12.25 13.66
C VAL A 256 -18.60 -12.99 13.15
N ARG A 257 -18.46 -14.28 12.86
CA ARG A 257 -19.50 -15.17 12.35
C ARG A 257 -19.69 -16.36 13.29
N ASP A 258 -20.95 -16.69 13.57
CA ASP A 258 -21.33 -17.93 14.24
C ASP A 258 -21.69 -18.98 13.18
N PRO A 259 -20.89 -20.05 13.00
CA PRO A 259 -21.17 -21.06 11.97
C PRO A 259 -22.33 -22.01 12.31
N LEU A 260 -22.84 -22.02 13.55
CA LEU A 260 -24.00 -22.86 13.94
C LEU A 260 -25.32 -22.10 13.79
N LEU A 261 -25.36 -20.83 14.17
CA LEU A 261 -26.55 -19.98 14.02
C LEU A 261 -26.59 -19.28 12.64
N ASN A 262 -25.47 -19.27 11.91
CA ASN A 262 -25.27 -18.58 10.64
C ASN A 262 -25.54 -17.06 10.74
N THR A 263 -25.28 -16.50 11.92
CA THR A 263 -25.39 -15.09 12.30
C THR A 263 -24.02 -14.41 12.33
N SER A 264 -23.99 -13.08 12.37
CA SER A 264 -22.74 -12.33 12.31
C SER A 264 -22.87 -10.92 12.86
N ALA A 265 -21.79 -10.39 13.44
CA ALA A 265 -21.71 -9.00 13.88
C ALA A 265 -20.42 -8.33 13.40
N SER A 266 -20.49 -7.01 13.15
CA SER A 266 -19.34 -6.19 12.77
C SER A 266 -18.68 -5.59 14.01
N TYR A 267 -17.35 -5.70 14.10
CA TYR A 267 -16.56 -4.84 14.98
C TYR A 267 -16.61 -3.38 14.47
N VAL A 268 -16.22 -2.43 15.32
CA VAL A 268 -16.04 -1.03 14.90
C VAL A 268 -14.87 -0.98 13.91
N PRO A 269 -15.07 -0.52 12.66
CA PRO A 269 -13.99 -0.45 11.68
C PRO A 269 -12.96 0.60 12.10
N VAL A 270 -11.69 0.39 11.72
CA VAL A 270 -10.59 1.30 12.02
C VAL A 270 -9.88 1.69 10.74
N HIS A 271 -9.54 2.96 10.59
CA HIS A 271 -8.87 3.48 9.41
C HIS A 271 -7.42 3.90 9.70
N THR A 272 -6.61 3.90 8.65
CA THR A 272 -5.26 4.48 8.68
C THR A 272 -4.85 4.97 7.31
N TYR A 273 -3.88 5.87 7.29
CA TYR A 273 -3.15 6.28 6.09
C TYR A 273 -1.69 5.80 6.12
N ALA A 274 -1.31 4.99 7.13
CA ALA A 274 0.06 4.61 7.48
C ALA A 274 1.03 5.82 7.53
N CYS A 275 0.50 6.97 7.95
CA CYS A 275 1.16 8.25 8.16
C CYS A 275 0.30 9.11 9.09
N SER A 276 0.88 10.18 9.65
CA SER A 276 0.21 11.11 10.55
C SER A 276 -0.11 12.44 9.87
N PHE A 277 -1.24 13.06 10.21
CA PHE A 277 -1.54 14.45 9.83
C PHE A 277 -0.86 15.48 10.75
N ASN A 278 -0.46 15.08 11.96
CA ASN A 278 0.05 15.99 13.00
C ASN A 278 1.59 15.90 13.17
N SER A 279 2.21 14.77 12.83
CA SER A 279 3.67 14.60 12.93
C SER A 279 4.41 15.22 11.74
N THR A 280 5.52 15.90 12.02
CA THR A 280 6.44 16.41 10.98
C THR A 280 7.42 15.36 10.46
N LEU A 281 7.67 14.29 11.24
CA LEU A 281 8.59 13.20 10.91
C LEU A 281 7.92 12.13 10.01
N ASP A 282 6.64 11.85 10.27
CA ASP A 282 5.82 10.86 9.56
C ASP A 282 4.60 11.53 8.92
N GLY A 283 4.79 12.72 8.33
CA GLY A 283 3.69 13.52 7.83
C GLY A 283 3.11 12.97 6.52
N CYS A 284 1.78 12.77 6.44
CA CYS A 284 1.11 12.32 5.20
C CYS A 284 1.39 13.23 3.99
N GLN A 285 1.62 14.52 4.21
CA GLN A 285 1.94 15.48 3.15
C GLN A 285 3.40 15.40 2.66
N THR A 286 4.25 14.54 3.24
CA THR A 286 5.71 14.54 2.98
C THR A 286 6.08 14.01 1.59
N LEU A 287 5.35 13.03 1.06
CA LEU A 287 5.53 12.55 -0.31
C LEU A 287 5.09 13.61 -1.34
N GLY A 288 4.13 14.47 -0.99
CA GLY A 288 3.64 15.56 -1.83
C GLY A 288 4.57 16.78 -1.95
N LYS A 289 5.61 16.88 -1.10
CA LYS A 289 6.52 18.05 -1.04
C LYS A 289 7.28 18.27 -2.37
N ILE A 290 7.47 19.53 -2.72
CA ILE A 290 8.16 19.95 -3.97
C ILE A 290 9.57 19.36 -4.05
N SER A 291 10.31 19.32 -2.93
CA SER A 291 11.65 18.72 -2.87
C SER A 291 11.66 17.24 -3.31
N THR A 292 10.70 16.45 -2.83
CA THR A 292 10.57 15.03 -3.17
C THR A 292 10.23 14.84 -4.66
N LYS A 293 9.34 15.68 -5.19
CA LYS A 293 9.01 15.73 -6.64
C LYS A 293 10.20 16.14 -7.50
N VAL A 294 11.00 17.11 -7.06
CA VAL A 294 12.26 17.50 -7.73
C VAL A 294 13.29 16.36 -7.71
N PHE A 295 13.44 15.66 -6.59
CA PHE A 295 14.30 14.48 -6.51
C PHE A 295 13.86 13.37 -7.48
N PHE A 296 12.59 12.95 -7.43
CA PHE A 296 12.08 11.90 -8.31
C PHE A 296 12.07 12.29 -9.79
N THR A 297 11.87 13.56 -10.15
CA THR A 297 12.03 14.02 -11.54
C THR A 297 13.49 14.03 -11.99
N ILE A 298 14.44 14.42 -11.15
CA ILE A 298 15.87 14.31 -11.47
C ILE A 298 16.26 12.83 -11.65
N THR A 299 15.80 11.93 -10.77
CA THR A 299 16.00 10.47 -10.92
C THR A 299 15.34 9.93 -12.19
N GLY A 300 14.12 10.38 -12.53
CA GLY A 300 13.41 9.99 -13.74
C GLY A 300 14.09 10.49 -15.02
N LEU A 301 14.63 11.73 -15.02
CA LEU A 301 15.42 12.29 -16.11
C LEU A 301 16.77 11.58 -16.26
N ALA A 302 17.41 11.20 -15.15
CA ALA A 302 18.61 10.36 -15.18
C ALA A 302 18.28 8.95 -15.72
N GLY A 303 17.14 8.37 -15.33
CA GLY A 303 16.61 7.11 -15.87
C GLY A 303 16.32 7.19 -17.37
N LEU A 304 15.73 8.29 -17.85
CA LEU A 304 15.52 8.58 -19.27
C LEU A 304 16.86 8.72 -20.03
N PHE A 305 17.85 9.39 -19.44
CA PHE A 305 19.18 9.51 -20.00
C PHE A 305 19.90 8.15 -20.10
N VAL A 306 19.79 7.31 -19.07
CA VAL A 306 20.30 5.92 -19.09
C VAL A 306 19.52 5.06 -20.09
N CYS A 307 18.21 5.26 -20.24
CA CYS A 307 17.40 4.59 -21.27
C CYS A 307 17.89 4.95 -22.69
N LEU A 308 18.19 6.22 -22.96
CA LEU A 308 18.56 6.70 -24.30
C LEU A 308 20.06 6.58 -24.63
N PHE A 309 20.94 6.53 -23.62
CA PHE A 309 22.41 6.60 -23.79
C PHE A 309 23.22 5.61 -22.91
N GLY A 310 22.58 4.83 -22.04
CA GLY A 310 23.22 4.06 -20.96
C GLY A 310 24.17 2.94 -21.39
N HIS A 311 24.09 2.45 -22.65
CA HIS A 311 25.02 1.44 -23.18
C HIS A 311 26.51 1.83 -23.06
N ARG A 312 26.77 3.13 -22.90
CA ARG A 312 28.12 3.71 -22.86
C ARG A 312 28.71 3.84 -21.45
N PHE A 313 27.90 3.66 -20.40
CA PHE A 313 28.29 3.98 -19.02
C PHE A 313 28.11 2.87 -17.99
N PHE A 314 27.27 1.86 -18.24
CA PHE A 314 27.11 0.72 -17.31
C PHE A 314 27.94 -0.50 -17.74
N LYS A 315 29.04 -0.76 -17.01
CA LYS A 315 29.67 -2.07 -16.91
C LYS A 315 29.27 -2.68 -15.57
N CYS A 316 28.60 -3.82 -15.58
CA CYS A 316 28.22 -4.52 -14.36
C CYS A 316 29.39 -5.38 -13.87
N GLY A 317 29.68 -5.33 -12.58
CA GLY A 317 30.71 -6.13 -11.90
C GLY A 317 30.28 -6.44 -10.47
N ASP A 318 30.54 -7.68 -10.08
CA ASP A 318 30.12 -8.43 -8.88
C ASP A 318 29.76 -7.68 -7.58
N LEU A 319 28.70 -8.19 -6.93
CA LEU A 319 28.70 -8.42 -5.49
C LEU A 319 28.14 -9.81 -5.19
N ASP A 320 28.95 -10.64 -4.54
CA ASP A 320 28.53 -11.83 -3.82
C ASP A 320 27.82 -11.45 -2.50
N VAL A 321 27.30 -12.46 -1.80
CA VAL A 321 26.60 -12.40 -0.49
C VAL A 321 25.08 -12.09 -0.59
N PHE A 322 24.33 -12.62 0.39
CA PHE A 322 22.87 -12.53 0.58
C PHE A 322 22.00 -13.37 -0.35
N ARG A 323 22.08 -14.71 -0.20
CA ARG A 323 21.17 -15.65 -0.88
C ARG A 323 21.03 -16.98 -0.11
N ARG A 324 19.80 -17.41 0.20
CA ARG A 324 19.29 -18.64 0.89
C ARG A 324 18.72 -18.54 2.33
N SER A 325 17.72 -19.40 2.59
CA SER A 325 16.56 -19.30 3.53
C SER A 325 16.04 -17.94 3.94
N ASN A 326 15.21 -17.27 3.12
CA ASN A 326 15.67 -16.72 1.85
C ASN A 326 15.97 -17.76 0.71
N VAL A 327 15.52 -19.05 0.75
CA VAL A 327 15.90 -20.07 -0.27
C VAL A 327 15.09 -19.86 -1.53
N VAL A 328 13.80 -20.13 -1.44
CA VAL A 328 13.03 -20.55 -2.61
C VAL A 328 12.76 -19.35 -3.52
N PHE A 329 12.41 -18.19 -2.94
CA PHE A 329 12.36 -16.91 -3.64
C PHE A 329 13.67 -16.60 -4.37
N TRP A 330 14.80 -16.86 -3.72
CA TRP A 330 16.08 -16.59 -4.34
C TRP A 330 16.54 -17.72 -5.29
N VAL A 331 15.99 -18.94 -5.25
CA VAL A 331 16.18 -19.95 -6.30
C VAL A 331 15.37 -19.56 -7.53
N THR A 332 14.09 -19.19 -7.40
CA THR A 332 13.28 -18.75 -8.54
C THR A 332 13.81 -17.48 -9.18
N PHE A 333 14.18 -16.45 -8.39
CA PHE A 333 14.85 -15.26 -8.93
C PHE A 333 16.25 -15.59 -9.47
N CYS A 334 17.00 -16.56 -8.94
CA CYS A 334 18.27 -16.99 -9.57
C CYS A 334 18.00 -17.66 -10.91
N CYS A 335 17.03 -18.55 -10.98
CA CYS A 335 16.62 -19.18 -12.23
C CYS A 335 16.20 -18.11 -13.24
N ILE A 336 15.46 -17.07 -12.87
CA ILE A 336 15.11 -15.97 -13.77
C ILE A 336 16.35 -15.13 -14.14
N VAL A 337 17.17 -14.70 -13.18
CA VAL A 337 18.39 -13.89 -13.40
C VAL A 337 19.55 -14.67 -14.03
N ILE A 338 19.46 -16.00 -14.13
CA ILE A 338 20.39 -16.85 -14.88
C ILE A 338 19.80 -17.19 -16.25
N VAL A 339 18.55 -17.65 -16.33
CA VAL A 339 17.91 -18.04 -17.60
C VAL A 339 17.68 -16.85 -18.53
N VAL A 340 17.29 -15.69 -18.02
CA VAL A 340 17.08 -14.49 -18.86
C VAL A 340 18.40 -14.04 -19.50
N PRO A 341 19.51 -13.84 -18.76
CA PRO A 341 20.82 -13.63 -19.37
C PRO A 341 21.30 -14.80 -20.23
N LEU A 342 21.14 -16.07 -19.84
CA LEU A 342 21.55 -17.21 -20.68
C LEU A 342 20.81 -17.26 -22.03
N PHE A 343 19.53 -16.87 -22.05
CA PHE A 343 18.75 -16.70 -23.28
C PHE A 343 19.33 -15.56 -24.13
N PHE A 344 19.61 -14.41 -23.51
CA PHE A 344 20.18 -13.24 -24.18
C PHE A 344 21.70 -13.32 -24.47
N VAL A 345 22.45 -14.26 -23.89
CA VAL A 345 23.89 -14.50 -24.17
C VAL A 345 24.13 -14.81 -25.64
N ARG A 346 23.15 -15.42 -26.32
CA ARG A 346 23.22 -15.66 -27.77
C ARG A 346 23.02 -14.37 -28.58
N TRP A 347 22.30 -13.37 -28.06
CA TRP A 347 21.90 -12.12 -28.74
C TRP A 347 22.14 -10.91 -27.80
N PRO A 348 23.38 -10.65 -27.33
CA PRO A 348 23.65 -9.72 -26.22
C PRO A 348 23.27 -8.27 -26.52
N ARG A 349 23.33 -7.86 -27.79
CA ARG A 349 22.86 -6.57 -28.29
C ARG A 349 21.36 -6.38 -28.05
N GLU A 350 20.57 -7.36 -28.47
CA GLU A 350 19.11 -7.32 -28.41
C GLU A 350 18.62 -7.47 -26.96
N GLY A 351 19.33 -8.27 -26.15
CA GLY A 351 19.12 -8.36 -24.71
C GLY A 351 19.36 -7.04 -23.98
N ASN A 352 20.50 -6.39 -24.22
CA ASN A 352 20.82 -5.09 -23.61
C ASN A 352 19.83 -3.99 -24.04
N ILE A 353 19.41 -3.98 -25.30
CA ILE A 353 18.39 -3.05 -25.79
C ILE A 353 17.04 -3.30 -25.12
N THR A 354 16.66 -4.58 -24.95
CA THR A 354 15.42 -4.97 -24.27
C THR A 354 15.44 -4.59 -22.79
N THR A 355 16.54 -4.86 -22.06
CA THR A 355 16.63 -4.53 -20.64
C THR A 355 16.70 -3.02 -20.41
N CYS A 356 17.49 -2.26 -21.19
CA CYS A 356 17.52 -0.80 -21.10
C CYS A 356 16.16 -0.18 -21.44
N GLY A 357 15.43 -0.69 -22.44
CA GLY A 357 14.09 -0.22 -22.78
C GLY A 357 13.06 -0.47 -21.68
N VAL A 358 12.99 -1.69 -21.13
CA VAL A 358 12.03 -2.05 -20.07
C VAL A 358 12.32 -1.34 -18.75
N VAL A 359 13.58 -1.35 -18.29
CA VAL A 359 14.00 -0.71 -17.03
C VAL A 359 13.92 0.81 -17.14
N GLY A 360 14.33 1.37 -18.28
CA GLY A 360 14.26 2.80 -18.55
C GLY A 360 12.82 3.32 -18.62
N ALA A 361 11.92 2.58 -19.28
CA ALA A 361 10.50 2.91 -19.28
C ALA A 361 9.88 2.81 -17.87
N TYR A 362 10.24 1.79 -17.08
CA TYR A 362 9.79 1.66 -15.70
C TYR A 362 10.27 2.82 -14.81
N ALA A 363 11.50 3.31 -15.00
CA ALA A 363 12.00 4.49 -14.30
C ALA A 363 11.21 5.77 -14.62
N VAL A 364 10.67 5.90 -15.84
CA VAL A 364 9.74 7.00 -16.19
C VAL A 364 8.40 6.83 -15.45
N ILE A 365 7.86 5.61 -15.35
CA ILE A 365 6.66 5.33 -14.54
C ILE A 365 6.87 5.70 -13.07
N LEU A 366 8.02 5.34 -12.48
CA LEU A 366 8.37 5.77 -11.12
C LEU A 366 8.48 7.30 -10.97
N GLY A 367 8.95 8.00 -12.01
CA GLY A 367 8.94 9.46 -12.04
C GLY A 367 7.53 10.05 -12.03
N VAL A 368 6.64 9.54 -12.89
CA VAL A 368 5.23 9.95 -12.96
C VAL A 368 4.48 9.59 -11.66
N ASN A 369 4.84 8.48 -11.01
CA ASN A 369 4.28 8.04 -9.74
C ASN A 369 4.41 9.08 -8.61
N SER A 370 5.38 10.00 -8.71
CA SER A 370 5.53 11.11 -7.73
C SER A 370 4.50 12.23 -7.90
N TYR A 371 3.69 12.20 -8.96
CA TYR A 371 2.60 13.14 -9.25
C TYR A 371 1.23 12.48 -9.26
N ILE A 372 1.17 11.23 -9.72
CA ILE A 372 -0.02 10.38 -9.72
C ILE A 372 0.39 9.17 -8.88
N TYR A 373 0.00 9.12 -7.60
CA TYR A 373 0.25 7.92 -6.79
C TYR A 373 -0.38 6.72 -7.50
N THR A 374 0.39 5.64 -7.66
CA THR A 374 -0.05 4.40 -8.32
C THR A 374 0.52 3.17 -7.61
N SER A 375 -0.18 2.03 -7.74
CA SER A 375 0.26 0.78 -7.12
C SER A 375 1.56 0.22 -7.74
N LEU A 376 1.92 0.65 -8.95
CA LEU A 376 3.11 0.19 -9.70
C LEU A 376 4.45 0.44 -9.00
N SER A 377 4.56 1.47 -8.17
CA SER A 377 5.78 1.74 -7.39
C SER A 377 6.04 0.69 -6.30
N TYR A 378 4.97 0.02 -5.82
CA TYR A 378 5.07 -1.05 -4.84
C TYR A 378 5.66 -2.34 -5.42
N ILE A 379 5.73 -2.50 -6.74
CA ILE A 379 6.51 -3.58 -7.37
C ILE A 379 7.98 -3.51 -6.91
N THR A 380 8.58 -2.31 -6.91
CA THR A 380 9.93 -2.10 -6.35
C THR A 380 9.97 -1.94 -4.83
N LEU A 381 9.03 -1.22 -4.22
CA LEU A 381 9.06 -0.96 -2.78
C LEU A 381 8.81 -2.23 -1.97
N ASN A 382 7.95 -3.16 -2.41
CA ASN A 382 7.73 -4.43 -1.71
C ASN A 382 8.96 -5.34 -1.78
N ILE A 383 9.74 -5.28 -2.87
CA ILE A 383 11.04 -5.98 -2.96
C ILE A 383 12.05 -5.36 -1.97
N LEU A 384 12.11 -4.02 -1.88
CA LEU A 384 13.01 -3.33 -0.94
C LEU A 384 12.60 -3.57 0.52
N LYS A 385 11.31 -3.49 0.86
CA LYS A 385 10.80 -3.79 2.21
C LYS A 385 11.11 -5.22 2.63
N ARG A 386 10.96 -6.19 1.71
CA ARG A 386 11.32 -7.60 1.94
C ARG A 386 12.84 -7.84 2.04
N PHE A 387 13.65 -6.92 1.53
CA PHE A 387 15.12 -6.94 1.71
C PHE A 387 15.55 -6.32 3.05
N LEU A 388 14.83 -5.30 3.52
CA LEU A 388 15.16 -4.57 4.76
C LEU A 388 14.56 -5.18 6.03
N ASN A 389 13.42 -5.88 5.95
CA ASN A 389 12.76 -6.50 7.10
C ASN A 389 12.62 -8.02 6.90
N ASN A 390 13.30 -8.80 7.75
CA ASN A 390 13.30 -10.26 7.73
C ASN A 390 11.92 -10.89 8.04
N ASN A 391 11.04 -10.19 8.75
CA ASN A 391 9.71 -10.69 9.13
C ASN A 391 8.63 -10.44 8.06
N PHE A 392 8.95 -9.74 6.96
CA PHE A 392 7.98 -9.34 5.93
C PHE A 392 7.35 -10.50 5.14
N SER A 393 7.73 -11.76 5.40
CA SER A 393 7.18 -12.94 4.70
C SER A 393 5.75 -13.32 5.12
N SER A 394 5.26 -12.86 6.27
CA SER A 394 3.89 -13.09 6.73
C SER A 394 2.91 -11.97 6.33
N VAL A 395 3.39 -10.95 5.63
CA VAL A 395 2.63 -9.73 5.33
C VAL A 395 1.83 -9.91 4.04
N PHE A 396 0.52 -9.64 4.09
CA PHE A 396 -0.33 -9.63 2.90
C PHE A 396 -0.02 -8.41 2.01
N THR A 397 0.23 -8.62 0.71
CA THR A 397 0.80 -7.59 -0.19
C THR A 397 -0.05 -7.25 -1.42
N ASP A 398 -1.26 -7.79 -1.57
CA ASP A 398 -2.07 -7.55 -2.77
C ASP A 398 -2.78 -6.18 -2.71
N VAL A 399 -2.19 -5.18 -3.37
CA VAL A 399 -2.85 -3.89 -3.66
C VAL A 399 -3.81 -4.07 -4.85
N PRO A 400 -5.05 -3.56 -4.81
CA PRO A 400 -5.98 -3.64 -5.94
C PRO A 400 -5.52 -2.74 -7.09
N PHE A 401 -5.42 -3.30 -8.31
CA PHE A 401 -5.13 -2.52 -9.51
C PHE A 401 -6.32 -1.62 -9.86
N GLN A 402 -6.12 -0.30 -9.81
CA GLN A 402 -7.14 0.67 -10.19
C GLN A 402 -7.07 1.02 -11.69
N THR A 403 -8.07 1.73 -12.21
CA THR A 403 -8.11 2.20 -13.62
C THR A 403 -6.85 3.00 -14.01
N ILE A 404 -6.29 3.77 -13.06
CA ILE A 404 -5.05 4.51 -13.24
C ILE A 404 -3.87 3.56 -13.46
N ASP A 405 -3.78 2.45 -12.71
CA ASP A 405 -2.71 1.46 -12.89
C ASP A 405 -2.80 0.79 -14.26
N TYR A 406 -4.00 0.43 -14.73
CA TYR A 406 -4.18 -0.12 -16.08
C TYR A 406 -3.70 0.86 -17.16
N ILE A 407 -4.04 2.15 -17.04
CA ILE A 407 -3.53 3.20 -17.93
C ILE A 407 -2.01 3.26 -17.86
N MET A 408 -1.43 3.29 -16.66
CA MET A 408 0.02 3.39 -16.48
C MET A 408 0.78 2.13 -16.95
N ILE A 409 0.20 0.94 -16.87
CA ILE A 409 0.71 -0.29 -17.49
C ILE A 409 0.73 -0.15 -19.02
N THR A 410 -0.33 0.38 -19.64
CA THR A 410 -0.33 0.58 -21.11
C THR A 410 0.73 1.60 -21.53
N VAL A 411 0.89 2.69 -20.78
CA VAL A 411 1.96 3.68 -20.99
C VAL A 411 3.34 3.04 -20.82
N TRP A 412 3.54 2.19 -19.81
CA TRP A 412 4.81 1.46 -19.61
C TRP A 412 5.17 0.56 -20.79
N VAL A 413 4.21 -0.25 -21.25
CA VAL A 413 4.40 -1.17 -22.38
C VAL A 413 4.69 -0.38 -23.66
N VAL A 414 3.93 0.69 -23.93
CA VAL A 414 4.15 1.55 -25.12
C VAL A 414 5.54 2.21 -25.05
N LEU A 415 5.93 2.81 -23.93
CA LEU A 415 7.25 3.42 -23.76
C LEU A 415 8.39 2.39 -23.92
N GLY A 416 8.23 1.19 -23.35
CA GLY A 416 9.20 0.10 -23.48
C GLY A 416 9.36 -0.36 -24.93
N VAL A 417 8.25 -0.65 -25.63
CA VAL A 417 8.25 -1.07 -27.03
C VAL A 417 8.81 0.04 -27.94
N CYS A 418 8.40 1.29 -27.77
CA CYS A 418 8.94 2.41 -28.52
C CYS A 418 10.45 2.60 -28.27
N GLY A 419 10.89 2.51 -27.02
CA GLY A 419 12.31 2.58 -26.66
C GLY A 419 13.14 1.49 -27.33
N ILE A 420 12.67 0.24 -27.28
CA ILE A 420 13.30 -0.91 -27.94
C ILE A 420 13.36 -0.69 -29.46
N VAL A 421 12.23 -0.39 -30.12
CA VAL A 421 12.18 -0.19 -31.58
C VAL A 421 13.09 0.94 -32.03
N LEU A 422 13.14 2.06 -31.31
CA LEU A 422 14.03 3.19 -31.62
C LEU A 422 15.52 2.84 -31.44
N GLN A 423 15.88 2.10 -30.39
CA GLN A 423 17.25 1.62 -30.18
C GLN A 423 17.67 0.61 -31.25
N LEU A 424 16.81 -0.35 -31.59
CA LEU A 424 17.05 -1.32 -32.67
C LEU A 424 17.25 -0.63 -34.03
N TYR A 425 16.40 0.35 -34.35
CA TYR A 425 16.51 1.13 -35.59
C TYR A 425 17.82 1.94 -35.63
N ARG A 426 18.14 2.67 -34.55
CA ARG A 426 19.32 3.53 -34.45
C ARG A 426 20.64 2.76 -34.50
N GLU A 427 20.71 1.60 -33.87
CA GLU A 427 21.92 0.76 -33.86
C GLU A 427 21.99 -0.17 -35.08
N ARG A 428 20.99 -0.21 -35.97
CA ARG A 428 20.95 -1.10 -37.15
C ARG A 428 22.16 -0.97 -38.08
N SER A 429 22.75 0.23 -38.16
CA SER A 429 23.92 0.54 -38.99
C SER A 429 25.24 0.59 -38.22
N ARG A 430 25.25 0.29 -36.91
CA ARG A 430 26.44 0.38 -36.05
C ARG A 430 27.04 -1.00 -35.75
N PRO A 431 28.38 -1.13 -35.73
CA PRO A 431 29.06 -2.38 -35.43
C PRO A 431 28.87 -2.79 -33.95
N PHE A 432 28.94 -4.08 -33.68
CA PHE A 432 28.74 -4.64 -32.33
C PHE A 432 29.76 -4.10 -31.31
N PHE A 433 29.28 -3.75 -30.12
CA PHE A 433 30.09 -3.32 -28.99
C PHE A 433 29.79 -4.18 -27.73
N PRO A 434 30.81 -4.71 -27.03
CA PRO A 434 32.21 -4.76 -27.45
C PRO A 434 32.35 -5.67 -28.69
N PRO A 435 33.26 -5.34 -29.63
CA PRO A 435 33.61 -6.26 -30.71
C PRO A 435 34.17 -7.56 -30.09
N SER A 436 33.78 -8.72 -30.63
CA SER A 436 34.19 -9.99 -30.03
C SER A 436 35.72 -10.11 -29.97
N PRO A 437 36.32 -10.57 -28.85
CA PRO A 437 37.78 -10.64 -28.72
C PRO A 437 38.46 -11.45 -29.83
N TYR A 438 37.76 -12.47 -30.35
CA TYR A 438 38.22 -13.28 -31.47
C TYR A 438 38.31 -12.48 -32.79
N LEU A 439 37.28 -11.71 -33.15
CA LEU A 439 37.32 -10.85 -34.35
C LEU A 439 38.34 -9.72 -34.21
N MET A 440 38.50 -9.15 -33.01
CA MET A 440 39.58 -8.18 -32.73
C MET A 440 40.95 -8.82 -32.98
N TRP A 441 41.21 -10.01 -32.43
CA TRP A 441 42.46 -10.73 -32.62
C TRP A 441 42.71 -11.08 -34.09
N LEU A 442 41.66 -11.44 -34.84
CA LEU A 442 41.77 -11.75 -36.27
C LEU A 442 42.17 -10.50 -37.08
N GLN A 443 41.49 -9.36 -36.87
CA GLN A 443 41.85 -8.08 -37.48
C GLN A 443 43.26 -7.62 -37.10
N GLU A 444 43.67 -7.85 -35.85
CA GLU A 444 45.01 -7.49 -35.38
C GLU A 444 46.09 -8.36 -36.04
N ARG A 445 45.80 -9.66 -36.23
CA ARG A 445 46.66 -10.60 -36.95
C ARG A 445 46.76 -10.28 -38.44
N GLU A 446 45.68 -9.80 -39.06
CA GLU A 446 45.70 -9.32 -40.44
C GLU A 446 46.48 -8.01 -40.57
N ARG A 447 46.27 -7.04 -39.67
CA ARG A 447 47.06 -5.80 -39.62
C ARG A 447 48.56 -6.06 -39.53
N ARG A 448 48.98 -7.01 -38.69
CA ARG A 448 50.40 -7.42 -38.57
C ARG A 448 50.96 -8.07 -39.84
N LYS A 449 50.14 -8.75 -40.66
CA LYS A 449 50.58 -9.26 -41.97
C LYS A 449 50.75 -8.16 -43.01
N THR A 450 49.93 -7.11 -42.95
CA THR A 450 49.94 -6.01 -43.94
C THR A 450 50.88 -4.86 -43.57
N ASN A 451 51.21 -4.71 -42.28
CA ASN A 451 52.05 -3.61 -41.80
C ASN A 451 53.54 -4.00 -41.84
N VAL A 452 54.19 -3.72 -42.97
CA VAL A 452 55.64 -3.95 -43.18
C VAL A 452 56.51 -3.16 -42.19
N LEU A 453 55.98 -2.10 -41.58
CA LEU A 453 56.65 -1.26 -40.57
C LEU A 453 56.39 -1.72 -39.13
N ASP A 454 55.75 -2.87 -38.88
CA ASP A 454 55.59 -3.39 -37.51
C ASP A 454 56.98 -3.63 -36.87
N PRO A 455 57.32 -2.99 -35.73
CA PRO A 455 58.57 -3.22 -35.03
C PRO A 455 58.84 -4.69 -34.72
N SER A 456 57.78 -5.53 -34.65
CA SER A 456 57.88 -6.99 -34.50
C SER A 456 58.78 -7.65 -35.57
N HIS A 457 58.84 -7.09 -36.78
CA HIS A 457 59.67 -7.57 -37.89
C HIS A 457 61.12 -7.07 -37.89
N HIS A 458 61.40 -5.92 -37.26
CA HIS A 458 62.75 -5.33 -37.18
C HIS A 458 63.60 -5.90 -36.04
N PHE A 459 63.01 -6.76 -35.21
CA PHE A 459 63.72 -7.44 -34.14
C PHE A 459 64.67 -8.53 -34.66
N PRO A 460 65.98 -8.48 -34.34
CA PRO A 460 66.90 -9.55 -34.72
C PRO A 460 66.49 -10.89 -34.08
N SER A 461 66.73 -11.97 -34.82
CA SER A 461 66.42 -13.33 -34.39
C SER A 461 67.09 -13.69 -33.06
N LEU A 462 66.46 -14.58 -32.28
CA LEU A 462 66.98 -15.04 -30.99
C LEU A 462 68.47 -15.43 -31.00
N PRO A 463 68.99 -16.26 -31.94
CA PRO A 463 70.42 -16.56 -31.99
C PRO A 463 71.29 -15.32 -32.20
N ASN A 464 70.87 -14.35 -33.02
CA ASN A 464 71.62 -13.11 -33.22
C ASN A 464 71.65 -12.23 -31.96
N ARG A 465 70.57 -12.21 -31.15
CA ARG A 465 70.56 -11.52 -29.84
C ARG A 465 71.48 -12.18 -28.82
N VAL A 466 71.50 -13.51 -28.78
CA VAL A 466 72.38 -14.27 -27.90
C VAL A 466 73.85 -14.07 -28.30
N LEU A 467 74.15 -14.11 -29.60
CA LEU A 467 75.49 -13.83 -30.14
C LEU A 467 75.94 -12.39 -29.84
N ALA A 468 75.04 -11.40 -29.95
CA ALA A 468 75.34 -10.01 -29.63
C ALA A 468 75.65 -9.82 -28.13
N ARG A 469 74.85 -10.41 -27.24
CA ARG A 469 75.13 -10.40 -25.79
C ARG A 469 76.42 -11.14 -25.43
N ALA A 470 76.69 -12.28 -26.06
CA ALA A 470 77.95 -13.00 -25.89
C ALA A 470 79.17 -12.18 -26.35
N ARG A 471 79.07 -11.46 -27.47
CA ARG A 471 80.13 -10.53 -27.93
C ARG A 471 80.32 -9.35 -26.97
N GLN A 472 79.24 -8.77 -26.42
CA GLN A 472 79.32 -7.72 -25.41
C GLN A 472 80.04 -8.16 -24.13
N LEU A 473 79.94 -9.43 -23.73
CA LEU A 473 80.68 -9.99 -22.58
C LEU A 473 82.20 -10.16 -22.84
N THR A 474 82.64 -10.13 -24.10
CA THR A 474 84.05 -10.38 -24.48
C THR A 474 84.86 -9.13 -24.84
N ARG A 475 84.24 -7.96 -24.96
CA ARG A 475 84.96 -6.69 -25.22
C ARG A 475 84.99 -5.81 -23.98
N ARG A 476 86.16 -5.23 -23.72
CA ARG A 476 86.34 -4.17 -22.71
C ARG A 476 85.48 -2.96 -23.11
N MET A 477 84.83 -2.36 -22.13
CA MET A 477 83.82 -1.31 -22.32
C MET A 477 84.45 0.00 -22.78
N GLU A 478 84.20 0.40 -24.03
CA GLU A 478 84.40 1.78 -24.51
C GLU A 478 83.18 2.64 -24.15
N PRO A 479 83.35 3.97 -23.95
CA PRO A 479 82.28 4.85 -23.49
C PRO A 479 81.14 4.95 -24.51
N ALA A 480 79.91 5.10 -24.02
CA ALA A 480 78.72 5.13 -24.85
C ALA A 480 78.70 6.36 -25.76
N GLY A 481 78.94 6.16 -27.06
CA GLY A 481 78.60 7.11 -28.10
C GLY A 481 77.09 7.26 -28.22
N GLU A 482 76.63 8.47 -28.52
CA GLU A 482 75.20 8.83 -28.53
C GLU A 482 74.34 7.88 -29.39
N HIS A 483 73.22 7.43 -28.82
CA HIS A 483 72.11 6.89 -29.58
C HIS A 483 71.01 7.94 -29.67
N THR A 484 71.00 8.67 -30.77
CA THR A 484 69.83 9.45 -31.20
C THR A 484 68.69 8.48 -31.51
N PRO A 485 67.54 8.57 -30.83
CA PRO A 485 66.39 7.75 -31.17
C PRO A 485 65.79 8.26 -32.50
N LEU A 486 65.85 7.43 -33.53
CA LEU A 486 65.06 7.66 -34.74
C LEU A 486 63.57 7.58 -34.38
N LEU A 487 62.86 8.69 -34.60
CA LEU A 487 61.40 8.72 -34.62
C LEU A 487 60.89 7.97 -35.86
N LEU A 488 60.19 6.84 -35.64
CA LEU A 488 59.22 6.24 -36.54
C LEU A 488 58.40 5.17 -35.78
#